data_AF-A0AAP6C3M3-F1
#
_entry.id   AF-A0AAP6C3M3-F1
#
_cell.length_a   1.000
_cell.length_b   1.000
_cell.length_c   1.000
_cell.angle_alpha   90.00
_cell.angle_beta   90.00
_cell.angle_gamma   90.00
#
_symmetry.space_group_name_H-M   'P 1'
#
loop_
_entity.id
_entity.type
_entity.pdbx_description
1 polymer ?
#
loop_
_entity_poly.entity_id
_entity_poly.type
_entity_poly.pdbx_seq_one_letter_code
_entity_poly.pdbx_strand_id
1 'polypeptide(L)'
;MTKALLIIDYTNDFIADNGSLTCGKPAQDLEDYLIELADKFYENGDYVIFPTDGHTGDKFSPEYKLFPPHNIVGTPGQELYGKLKDWYESHKSSERIYKFNKNRYSSFQNTNLDNYLRERKIDDLWLTGVCTDICVLHTAVSAYNLNYGITIPTKGVTTFTEHGQEWALDHFKNSLGAKVI
;
A
#
# COMPACT_ATOMS: atom_id res chain seq x y z
N MET A 1 -2.21 -18.18 12.53
CA MET A 1 -2.75 -17.64 11.28
C MET A 1 -1.66 -16.77 10.69
N THR A 2 -1.30 -17.02 9.44
CA THR A 2 -0.21 -16.31 8.76
C THR A 2 -0.75 -14.97 8.30
N LYS A 3 -0.05 -13.88 8.61
CA LYS A 3 -0.49 -12.53 8.25
C LYS A 3 0.32 -12.00 7.07
N ALA A 4 -0.20 -10.97 6.41
CA ALA A 4 0.57 -10.16 5.49
C ALA A 4 0.40 -8.67 5.81
N LEU A 5 1.52 -7.97 5.86
CA LEU A 5 1.57 -6.51 5.81
C LEU A 5 1.63 -6.08 4.34
N LEU A 6 0.71 -5.21 3.93
CA LEU A 6 0.75 -4.54 2.64
C LEU A 6 1.17 -3.09 2.87
N ILE A 7 2.31 -2.70 2.29
CA ILE A 7 2.79 -1.32 2.25
C ILE A 7 2.48 -0.76 0.86
N ILE A 8 1.34 -0.10 0.74
CA ILE A 8 0.72 0.28 -0.53
C ILE A 8 1.26 1.65 -0.95
N ASP A 9 1.88 1.71 -2.14
CA ASP A 9 2.23 2.97 -2.82
C ASP A 9 3.12 3.95 -2.03
N TYR A 10 3.97 3.45 -1.14
CA TYR A 10 4.91 4.30 -0.39
C TYR A 10 6.17 4.65 -1.23
N THR A 11 5.96 5.37 -2.33
CA THR A 11 6.97 5.70 -3.35
C THR A 11 7.36 7.18 -3.37
N ASN A 12 8.49 7.51 -4.01
CA ASN A 12 8.94 8.89 -4.12
C ASN A 12 7.88 9.83 -4.70
N ASP A 13 7.16 9.42 -5.75
CA ASP A 13 6.15 10.26 -6.39
C ASP A 13 4.96 10.60 -5.48
N PHE A 14 4.63 9.73 -4.53
CA PHE A 14 3.54 9.95 -3.58
C PHE A 14 4.00 10.58 -2.25
N ILE A 15 5.29 10.56 -1.92
CA ILE A 15 5.77 10.93 -0.58
C ILE A 15 6.75 12.11 -0.58
N ALA A 16 7.68 12.17 -1.54
CA ALA A 16 8.74 13.18 -1.55
C ALA A 16 8.17 14.59 -1.78
N ASP A 17 8.84 15.63 -1.28
CA ASP A 17 8.43 17.02 -1.49
C ASP A 17 8.33 17.39 -2.98
N ASN A 18 9.20 16.79 -3.80
CA ASN A 18 9.23 16.95 -5.25
C ASN A 18 8.54 15.79 -6.00
N GLY A 19 7.78 14.94 -5.30
CA GLY A 19 7.00 13.87 -5.91
C GLY A 19 5.89 14.42 -6.80
N SER A 20 5.68 13.79 -7.95
CA SER A 20 4.73 14.29 -8.96
C SER A 20 3.27 14.30 -8.51
N LEU A 21 2.91 13.49 -7.51
CA LEU A 21 1.56 13.40 -6.95
C LEU A 21 1.60 13.27 -5.41
N THR A 22 2.45 14.08 -4.78
CA THR A 22 2.80 13.91 -3.37
C THR A 22 1.65 14.20 -2.39
N CYS A 23 1.54 13.38 -1.35
CA CYS A 23 0.75 13.62 -0.14
C CYS A 23 1.48 14.50 0.89
N GLY A 24 2.76 14.82 0.63
CA GLY A 24 3.56 15.72 1.43
C GLY A 24 3.85 15.20 2.84
N LYS A 25 4.01 16.15 3.77
CA LYS A 25 4.49 15.90 5.13
C LYS A 25 3.74 14.80 5.90
N PRO A 26 2.39 14.73 5.89
CA PRO A 26 1.68 13.65 6.58
C PRO A 26 2.13 12.26 6.15
N ALA A 27 2.45 12.09 4.86
CA ALA A 27 2.86 10.81 4.32
C ALA A 27 4.31 10.49 4.69
N GLN A 28 5.19 11.49 4.69
CA GLN A 28 6.58 11.34 5.14
C GLN A 28 6.66 10.89 6.61
N ASP A 29 5.73 11.37 7.45
CA ASP A 29 5.68 11.03 8.89
C ASP A 29 5.33 9.56 9.17
N LEU A 30 4.91 8.79 8.15
CA LEU A 30 4.67 7.35 8.29
C LEU A 30 5.96 6.52 8.32
N GLU A 31 7.09 7.04 7.80
CA GLU A 31 8.27 6.25 7.43
C GLU A 31 8.77 5.34 8.56
N ASP A 32 9.02 5.91 9.73
CA ASP A 32 9.59 5.16 10.86
C ASP A 32 8.62 4.08 11.36
N TYR A 33 7.31 4.36 11.37
CA TYR A 33 6.30 3.39 11.77
C TYR A 33 6.17 2.24 10.78
N LEU A 34 6.24 2.53 9.47
CA LEU A 34 6.18 1.50 8.42
C LEU A 34 7.37 0.54 8.51
N ILE A 35 8.57 1.06 8.80
CA ILE A 35 9.78 0.24 8.96
C ILE A 35 9.68 -0.63 10.21
N GLU A 36 9.28 -0.04 11.35
CA GLU A 36 9.07 -0.80 12.59
C GLU A 36 8.05 -1.94 12.39
N LEU A 37 6.98 -1.67 11.65
CA LEU A 37 5.95 -2.67 11.36
C LEU A 37 6.45 -3.73 10.38
N ALA A 38 7.22 -3.35 9.35
CA ALA A 38 7.84 -4.27 8.42
C ALA A 38 8.82 -5.23 9.11
N ASP A 39 9.67 -4.70 10.00
CA ASP A 39 10.58 -5.50 10.84
C ASP A 39 9.78 -6.49 11.69
N LYS A 40 8.75 -6.04 12.42
CA LYS A 40 7.92 -6.91 13.25
C LYS A 40 7.27 -8.04 12.46
N PHE A 41 6.74 -7.74 11.28
CA PHE A 41 6.13 -8.77 10.43
C PHE A 41 7.18 -9.77 9.95
N TYR A 42 8.32 -9.26 9.47
CA TYR A 42 9.40 -10.11 8.98
C TYR A 42 9.98 -11.02 10.08
N GLU A 43 10.26 -10.48 11.27
CA GLU A 43 10.79 -11.21 12.42
C GLU A 43 9.81 -12.26 12.97
N ASN A 44 8.51 -11.97 12.94
CA ASN A 44 7.46 -12.93 13.29
C ASN A 44 7.26 -14.01 12.22
N GLY A 45 7.92 -13.87 11.08
CA GLY A 45 7.78 -14.78 9.97
C GLY A 45 6.50 -14.58 9.16
N ASP A 46 5.86 -13.43 9.27
CA ASP A 46 4.75 -13.04 8.41
C ASP A 46 5.29 -12.48 7.06
N TYR A 47 4.38 -12.18 6.14
CA TYR A 47 4.71 -11.67 4.82
C TYR A 47 4.73 -10.13 4.80
N VAL A 48 5.64 -9.54 4.03
CA VAL A 48 5.64 -8.10 3.73
C VAL A 48 5.55 -7.91 2.23
N ILE A 49 4.48 -7.25 1.80
CA ILE A 49 4.07 -7.13 0.40
C ILE A 49 4.05 -5.65 0.03
N PHE A 50 4.56 -5.34 -1.16
CA PHE A 50 4.70 -3.99 -1.69
C PHE A 50 3.91 -3.83 -2.99
N PRO A 51 2.56 -3.72 -2.94
CA PRO A 51 1.79 -3.29 -4.10
C PRO A 51 2.21 -1.86 -4.44
N THR A 52 2.82 -1.69 -5.61
CA THR A 52 3.38 -0.40 -6.03
C THR A 52 2.73 0.01 -7.34
N ASP A 53 2.23 1.23 -7.41
CA ASP A 53 1.67 1.75 -8.64
C ASP A 53 2.72 1.79 -9.76
N GLY A 54 2.28 1.50 -10.98
CA GLY A 54 3.17 1.30 -12.12
C GLY A 54 2.50 1.68 -13.42
N HIS A 55 2.80 2.88 -13.89
CA HIS A 55 2.27 3.44 -15.12
C HIS A 55 3.29 3.36 -16.27
N THR A 56 2.79 3.15 -17.49
CA THR A 56 3.61 3.08 -18.72
C THR A 56 3.40 4.28 -19.64
N GLY A 57 2.61 5.27 -19.23
CA GLY A 57 2.21 6.41 -20.07
C GLY A 57 1.11 6.09 -21.09
N ASP A 58 0.41 4.97 -20.94
CA ASP A 58 -0.71 4.59 -21.80
C ASP A 58 -1.88 5.58 -21.68
N LYS A 59 -2.25 6.21 -22.81
CA LYS A 59 -3.34 7.19 -22.91
C LYS A 59 -4.72 6.58 -22.73
N PHE A 60 -4.85 5.25 -22.84
CA PHE A 60 -6.10 4.53 -22.56
C PHE A 60 -6.27 4.20 -21.08
N SER A 61 -5.26 4.44 -20.24
CA SER A 61 -5.41 4.35 -18.79
C SER A 61 -6.48 5.35 -18.33
N PRO A 62 -7.44 4.95 -17.47
CA PRO A 62 -8.44 5.88 -16.95
C PRO A 62 -7.81 7.04 -16.18
N GLU A 63 -6.65 6.81 -15.56
CA GLU A 63 -5.95 7.78 -14.73
C GLU A 63 -5.18 8.83 -15.55
N TYR A 64 -4.91 8.57 -16.84
CA TYR A 64 -4.15 9.47 -17.72
C TYR A 64 -4.75 10.88 -17.81
N LYS A 65 -6.07 11.01 -17.64
CA LYS A 65 -6.79 12.31 -17.68
C LYS A 65 -7.05 12.91 -16.30
N LEU A 66 -6.86 12.13 -15.23
CA LEU A 66 -7.20 12.53 -13.86
C LEU A 66 -6.00 13.12 -13.13
N PHE A 67 -4.81 12.59 -13.42
CA PHE A 67 -3.59 12.91 -12.70
C PHE A 67 -2.44 13.25 -13.63
N PRO A 68 -1.44 14.02 -13.16
CA PRO A 68 -0.17 14.12 -13.85
C PRO A 68 0.49 12.73 -13.98
N PRO A 69 1.43 12.54 -14.92
CA PRO A 69 2.26 11.33 -14.93
C PRO A 69 2.97 11.15 -13.59
N HIS A 70 2.82 9.97 -13.00
CA HIS A 70 3.39 9.57 -11.72
C HIS A 70 3.69 8.07 -11.74
N ASN A 71 4.56 7.58 -10.84
CA ASN A 71 4.97 6.18 -10.71
C ASN A 71 5.24 5.49 -12.05
N ILE A 72 5.92 6.21 -12.95
CA ILE A 72 6.26 5.68 -14.26
C ILE A 72 7.30 4.57 -14.08
N VAL A 73 7.02 3.40 -14.66
CA VAL A 73 7.85 2.21 -14.47
C VAL A 73 9.31 2.48 -14.84
N GLY A 74 10.22 2.19 -13.91
CA GLY A 74 11.66 2.38 -14.10
C GLY A 74 12.18 3.80 -13.86
N THR A 75 11.32 4.73 -13.44
CA THR A 75 11.75 6.07 -13.02
C THR A 75 12.04 6.13 -11.52
N PRO A 76 12.89 7.07 -11.05
CA PRO A 76 13.11 7.28 -9.62
C PRO A 76 11.84 7.57 -8.82
N GLY A 77 10.82 8.16 -9.46
CA GLY A 77 9.52 8.42 -8.83
C GLY A 77 8.81 7.16 -8.35
N GLN A 78 9.01 6.03 -9.03
CA GLN A 78 8.41 4.73 -8.68
C GLN A 78 9.20 3.96 -7.60
N GLU A 79 10.39 4.43 -7.23
CA GLU A 79 11.17 3.78 -6.17
C GLU A 79 10.46 3.97 -4.82
N LEU A 80 10.63 3.01 -3.90
CA LEU A 80 10.15 3.16 -2.53
C LEU A 80 10.80 4.37 -1.89
N TYR A 81 10.05 5.10 -1.07
CA TYR A 81 10.54 6.33 -0.45
C TYR A 81 11.49 6.04 0.71
N GLY A 82 12.58 6.83 0.76
CA GLY A 82 13.47 6.93 1.91
C GLY A 82 14.02 5.59 2.42
N LYS A 83 14.04 5.42 3.74
CA LYS A 83 14.59 4.25 4.44
C LYS A 83 13.86 2.95 4.10
N LEU A 84 12.60 3.02 3.63
CA LEU A 84 11.86 1.83 3.20
C LEU A 84 12.52 1.18 1.97
N LYS A 85 13.17 1.97 1.10
CA LYS A 85 13.96 1.44 -0.01
C LYS A 85 15.10 0.57 0.49
N ASP A 86 15.87 1.06 1.46
CA ASP A 86 17.02 0.35 2.02
C ASP A 86 16.57 -0.91 2.78
N TRP A 87 15.45 -0.81 3.49
CA TRP A 87 14.82 -1.97 4.14
C TRP A 87 14.45 -3.04 3.10
N TYR A 88 13.75 -2.66 2.03
CA TYR A 88 13.35 -3.59 0.98
C TYR A 88 14.57 -4.25 0.31
N GLU A 89 15.58 -3.47 -0.06
CA GLU A 89 16.79 -3.98 -0.71
C GLU A 89 17.54 -4.99 0.15
N SER A 90 17.52 -4.82 1.47
CA SER A 90 18.15 -5.73 2.43
C SER A 90 17.37 -7.06 2.61
N HIS A 91 16.07 -7.08 2.32
CA HIS A 91 15.20 -8.23 2.58
C HIS A 91 14.64 -8.91 1.33
N LYS A 92 14.72 -8.28 0.14
CA LYS A 92 14.04 -8.71 -1.10
C LYS A 92 14.38 -10.12 -1.60
N SER A 93 15.46 -10.74 -1.11
CA SER A 93 15.82 -12.13 -1.45
C SER A 93 15.00 -13.17 -0.68
N SER A 94 14.30 -12.77 0.39
CA SER A 94 13.43 -13.66 1.16
C SER A 94 12.13 -13.94 0.40
N GLU A 95 11.68 -15.19 0.45
CA GLU A 95 10.40 -15.64 -0.13
C GLU A 95 9.15 -14.99 0.52
N ARG A 96 9.35 -14.31 1.66
CA ARG A 96 8.30 -13.59 2.40
C ARG A 96 8.13 -12.14 1.96
N ILE A 97 9.02 -11.67 1.08
CA ILE A 97 8.96 -10.34 0.50
C ILE A 97 8.40 -10.45 -0.91
N TYR A 98 7.34 -9.70 -1.20
CA TYR A 98 6.73 -9.69 -2.52
C TYR A 98 6.42 -8.27 -2.99
N LYS A 99 7.10 -7.81 -4.04
CA LYS A 99 6.83 -6.52 -4.69
C LYS A 99 6.28 -6.75 -6.09
N PHE A 100 5.24 -6.01 -6.46
CA PHE A 100 4.67 -6.07 -7.81
C PHE A 100 4.06 -4.73 -8.21
N ASN A 101 3.99 -4.51 -9.52
CA ASN A 101 3.31 -3.35 -10.09
C ASN A 101 1.80 -3.57 -10.15
N LYS A 102 1.02 -2.55 -9.78
CA LYS A 102 -0.42 -2.46 -10.02
C LYS A 102 -0.72 -1.28 -10.95
N ASN A 103 -1.86 -1.30 -11.61
CA ASN A 103 -2.27 -0.27 -12.58
C ASN A 103 -3.67 0.30 -12.30
N ARG A 104 -4.17 0.07 -11.10
CA ARG A 104 -5.42 0.58 -10.53
C ARG A 104 -5.16 0.81 -9.05
N TYR A 105 -6.04 1.56 -8.38
CA TYR A 105 -5.91 1.84 -6.95
C TYR A 105 -5.89 0.57 -6.08
N SER A 106 -6.80 -0.39 -6.32
CA SER A 106 -6.82 -1.65 -5.56
C SER A 106 -5.63 -2.52 -5.90
N SER A 107 -4.92 -2.98 -4.87
CA SER A 107 -3.81 -3.93 -4.97
C SER A 107 -4.22 -5.28 -5.55
N PHE A 108 -5.52 -5.61 -5.57
CA PHE A 108 -6.07 -6.84 -6.14
C PHE A 108 -6.45 -6.72 -7.62
N GLN A 109 -6.73 -5.51 -8.11
CA GLN A 109 -7.31 -5.35 -9.43
C GLN A 109 -6.27 -5.60 -10.53
N ASN A 110 -6.49 -6.64 -11.34
CA ASN A 110 -5.59 -7.08 -12.40
C ASN A 110 -4.19 -7.52 -11.92
N THR A 111 -4.09 -8.05 -10.69
CA THR A 111 -2.83 -8.53 -10.11
C THR A 111 -2.94 -10.00 -9.69
N ASN A 112 -1.81 -10.62 -9.34
CA ASN A 112 -1.79 -11.98 -8.81
C ASN A 112 -1.91 -12.03 -7.28
N LEU A 113 -2.31 -10.93 -6.63
CA LEU A 113 -2.29 -10.82 -5.17
C LEU A 113 -3.18 -11.89 -4.49
N ASP A 114 -4.41 -12.08 -4.96
CA ASP A 114 -5.33 -13.06 -4.34
C ASP A 114 -4.77 -14.49 -4.42
N ASN A 115 -4.32 -14.91 -5.61
CA ASN A 115 -3.69 -16.22 -5.77
C ASN A 115 -2.47 -16.38 -4.87
N TYR A 116 -1.59 -15.38 -4.82
CA TYR A 116 -0.40 -15.39 -3.98
C TYR A 116 -0.73 -15.60 -2.50
N LEU A 117 -1.72 -14.86 -1.98
CA LEU A 117 -2.18 -14.96 -0.59
C LEU A 117 -2.80 -16.34 -0.29
N ARG A 118 -3.68 -16.83 -1.17
CA ARG A 118 -4.36 -18.13 -1.00
C ARG A 118 -3.41 -19.32 -1.02
N GLU A 119 -2.42 -19.31 -1.92
CA GLU A 119 -1.37 -20.35 -1.97
C GLU A 119 -0.59 -20.46 -0.65
N ARG A 120 -0.48 -19.35 0.09
CA ARG A 120 0.23 -19.26 1.37
C ARG A 120 -0.69 -19.36 2.58
N LYS A 121 -1.99 -19.56 2.35
CA LYS A 121 -3.03 -19.62 3.40
C LYS A 121 -3.00 -18.38 4.30
N ILE A 122 -2.76 -17.22 3.71
CA ILE A 122 -2.83 -15.93 4.39
C ILE A 122 -4.29 -15.49 4.36
N ASP A 123 -4.86 -15.19 5.52
CA ASP A 123 -6.26 -14.79 5.67
C ASP A 123 -6.46 -13.50 6.49
N ASP A 124 -5.38 -12.90 7.01
CA ASP A 124 -5.41 -11.64 7.79
C ASP A 124 -4.41 -10.63 7.20
N LEU A 125 -4.92 -9.50 6.72
CA LEU A 125 -4.18 -8.46 6.02
C LEU A 125 -4.08 -7.19 6.87
N TRP A 126 -2.87 -6.66 6.96
CA TRP A 126 -2.58 -5.36 7.56
C TRP A 126 -2.30 -4.37 6.44
N LEU A 127 -3.17 -3.37 6.26
CA LEU A 127 -3.06 -2.43 5.14
C LEU A 127 -2.47 -1.11 5.63
N THR A 128 -1.39 -0.69 4.98
CA THR A 128 -0.64 0.53 5.26
C THR A 128 -0.26 1.25 3.98
N GLY A 129 0.28 2.46 4.09
CA GLY A 129 0.71 3.29 2.97
C GLY A 129 -0.31 4.37 2.61
N VAL A 130 -0.36 4.75 1.33
CA VAL A 130 -1.12 5.91 0.86
C VAL A 130 -1.95 5.60 -0.40
N CYS A 131 -3.03 6.32 -0.68
CA CYS A 131 -3.77 7.19 0.25
C CYS A 131 -4.80 6.36 1.02
N THR A 132 -5.08 6.73 2.28
CA THR A 132 -6.11 6.10 3.12
C THR A 132 -7.44 5.95 2.40
N ASP A 133 -7.90 7.00 1.73
CA ASP A 133 -9.19 7.12 1.06
C ASP A 133 -9.17 6.77 -0.43
N ILE A 134 -8.04 6.26 -0.96
CA ILE A 134 -7.90 5.86 -2.38
C ILE A 134 -7.35 4.43 -2.48
N CYS A 135 -6.03 4.25 -2.55
CA CYS A 135 -5.43 2.94 -2.80
C CYS A 135 -5.62 1.98 -1.62
N VAL A 136 -5.48 2.48 -0.39
CA VAL A 136 -5.76 1.69 0.82
C VAL A 136 -7.24 1.33 0.86
N LEU A 137 -8.14 2.30 0.61
CA LEU A 137 -9.58 2.06 0.59
C LEU A 137 -10.01 1.03 -0.45
N HIS A 138 -9.60 1.21 -1.69
CA HIS A 138 -9.95 0.29 -2.77
C HIS A 138 -9.38 -1.12 -2.53
N THR A 139 -8.19 -1.20 -1.92
CA THR A 139 -7.61 -2.48 -1.49
C THR A 139 -8.43 -3.12 -0.38
N ALA A 140 -8.86 -2.34 0.63
CA ALA A 140 -9.68 -2.83 1.74
C ALA A 140 -11.06 -3.33 1.28
N VAL A 141 -11.72 -2.60 0.36
CA VAL A 141 -13.00 -3.03 -0.24
C VAL A 141 -12.85 -4.34 -1.00
N SER A 142 -11.77 -4.50 -1.78
CA SER A 142 -11.48 -5.78 -2.45
C SER A 142 -11.19 -6.91 -1.46
N ALA A 143 -10.37 -6.65 -0.43
CA ALA A 143 -10.04 -7.61 0.62
C ALA A 143 -11.30 -8.11 1.35
N TYR A 144 -12.23 -7.20 1.68
CA TYR A 144 -13.51 -7.51 2.30
C TYR A 144 -14.34 -8.45 1.44
N ASN A 145 -14.50 -8.13 0.15
CA ASN A 145 -15.28 -8.95 -0.79
C ASN A 145 -14.66 -10.34 -1.03
N LEU A 146 -13.35 -10.48 -0.82
CA LEU A 146 -12.62 -11.75 -0.92
C LEU A 146 -12.54 -12.51 0.41
N ASN A 147 -13.17 -12.01 1.47
CA ASN A 147 -13.23 -12.60 2.82
C ASN A 147 -11.89 -12.63 3.59
N TYR A 148 -11.02 -11.65 3.36
CA TYR A 148 -9.84 -11.45 4.22
C TYR A 148 -10.21 -10.72 5.51
N GLY A 149 -9.60 -11.10 6.62
CA GLY A 149 -9.50 -10.25 7.80
C GLY A 149 -8.70 -8.99 7.47
N ILE A 150 -9.12 -7.84 8.00
CA ILE A 150 -8.51 -6.54 7.70
C ILE A 150 -8.16 -5.84 9.01
N THR A 151 -6.91 -5.42 9.12
CA THR A 151 -6.41 -4.53 10.17
C THR A 151 -5.82 -3.27 9.54
N ILE A 152 -6.21 -2.09 10.02
CA ILE A 152 -5.72 -0.79 9.58
C ILE A 152 -5.05 -0.11 10.77
N PRO A 153 -3.71 -0.10 10.86
CA PRO A 153 -3.05 0.75 11.84
C PRO A 153 -3.13 2.21 11.40
N THR A 154 -3.81 3.03 12.18
CA THR A 154 -4.01 4.47 11.95
C THR A 154 -2.71 5.24 11.77
N LYS A 155 -1.64 4.83 12.47
CA LYS A 155 -0.29 5.40 12.33
C LYS A 155 0.44 4.99 11.04
N GLY A 156 -0.08 4.01 10.30
CA GLY A 156 0.50 3.50 9.07
C GLY A 156 -0.23 3.91 7.80
N VAL A 157 -1.23 4.79 7.89
CA VAL A 157 -2.00 5.27 6.74
C VAL A 157 -2.24 6.77 6.84
N THR A 158 -2.15 7.45 5.70
CA THR A 158 -2.59 8.85 5.61
C THR A 158 -3.14 9.17 4.22
N THR A 159 -3.84 10.29 4.14
CA THR A 159 -4.21 10.95 2.88
C THR A 159 -3.89 12.45 2.98
N PHE A 160 -4.24 13.21 1.95
CA PHE A 160 -3.98 14.65 1.80
C PHE A 160 -5.14 15.54 2.28
N THR A 161 -6.23 14.97 2.79
CA THR A 161 -7.33 15.73 3.43
C THR A 161 -7.75 15.12 4.78
N GLU A 162 -8.05 15.98 5.75
CA GLU A 162 -8.56 15.54 7.07
C GLU A 162 -9.90 14.79 6.92
N HIS A 163 -10.81 15.34 6.11
CA HIS A 163 -12.12 14.70 5.87
C HIS A 163 -12.00 13.32 5.22
N GLY A 164 -11.11 13.16 4.23
CA GLY A 164 -10.85 11.86 3.60
C GLY A 164 -10.27 10.86 4.59
N GLN A 165 -9.36 11.30 5.47
CA GLN A 165 -8.78 10.46 6.52
C GLN A 165 -9.86 9.97 7.48
N GLU A 166 -10.65 10.87 8.07
CA GLU A 166 -11.71 10.55 9.02
C GLU A 166 -12.75 9.61 8.40
N TRP A 167 -13.26 9.97 7.22
CA TRP A 167 -14.28 9.21 6.53
C TRP A 167 -13.81 7.79 6.18
N ALA A 168 -12.58 7.64 5.68
CA ALA A 168 -12.07 6.33 5.29
C ALA A 168 -11.86 5.42 6.52
N LEU A 169 -11.34 5.94 7.63
CA LEU A 169 -11.20 5.18 8.87
C LEU A 169 -12.56 4.73 9.42
N ASP A 170 -13.56 5.60 9.39
CA ASP A 170 -14.93 5.24 9.77
C ASP A 170 -15.54 4.20 8.81
N HIS A 171 -15.27 4.31 7.51
CA HIS A 171 -15.73 3.34 6.53
C HIS A 171 -15.12 1.95 6.78
N PHE A 172 -13.81 1.88 7.06
CA PHE A 172 -13.12 0.64 7.39
C PHE A 172 -13.74 -0.05 8.60
N LYS A 173 -13.96 0.70 9.68
CA LYS A 173 -14.52 0.17 10.91
C LYS A 173 -15.99 -0.23 10.78
N ASN A 174 -16.82 0.67 10.25
CA ASN A 174 -18.27 0.56 10.37
C ASN A 174 -18.91 -0.19 9.20
N SER A 175 -18.29 -0.17 8.01
CA SER A 175 -18.82 -0.82 6.80
C SER A 175 -18.09 -2.11 6.47
N LEU A 176 -16.76 -2.13 6.57
CA LEU A 176 -15.95 -3.31 6.23
C LEU A 176 -15.66 -4.22 7.44
N GLY A 177 -15.99 -3.77 8.66
CA GLY A 177 -15.71 -4.53 9.89
C GLY A 177 -14.21 -4.69 10.19
N ALA A 178 -13.37 -3.83 9.64
CA ALA A 178 -11.92 -3.88 9.85
C ALA A 178 -11.54 -3.47 11.28
N LYS A 179 -10.45 -4.04 11.80
CA LYS A 179 -9.84 -3.60 13.05
C LYS A 179 -9.01 -2.34 12.79
N VAL A 180 -9.52 -1.19 13.19
CA VAL A 180 -8.78 0.08 13.14
C VAL A 180 -8.04 0.27 14.46
N ILE A 181 -6.71 0.31 14.45
CA ILE A 181 -5.83 0.30 15.64
C ILE A 181 -4.79 1.41 15.67
#